data_AF-A0A427TJA6-F1
#
_entry.id   AF-A0A427TJA6-F1
#
_cell.length_a   1.000
_cell.length_b   1.000
_cell.length_c   1.000
_cell.angle_alpha   90.00
_cell.angle_beta   90.00
_cell.angle_gamma   90.00
#
_symmetry.space_group_name_H-M   'P 1'
#
loop_
_entity.id
_entity.type
_entity.pdbx_description
1 polymer ?
#
loop_
_entity_poly.entity_id
_entity_poly.type
_entity_poly.pdbx_seq_one_letter_code
_entity_poly.pdbx_strand_id
1 'polypeptide(L)' 'MKLRLIGGSGCGNGPCPAVYETENDTLVIQGFHVDPGRAELDLPPGEDAVEIPRYILEHALGR' A
#
# COMPACT_ATOMS: atom_id res chain seq x y z
N MET A 1 -3.61 5.79 15.58
CA MET A 1 -2.51 5.30 14.74
C MET A 1 -1.79 6.49 14.15
N LYS A 2 -0.50 6.63 14.47
CA LYS A 2 0.39 7.56 13.78
C LYS A 2 1.01 6.86 12.56
N LEU A 3 1.02 7.53 11.40
CA LEU A 3 1.58 7.02 10.15
C LEU A 3 2.84 7.79 9.77
N ARG A 4 3.92 7.08 9.44
CA ARG A 4 5.16 7.65 8.89
C ARG A 4 5.32 7.19 7.44
N LEU A 5 5.33 8.12 6.49
CA LEU A 5 5.57 7.79 5.08
C LEU A 5 6.98 7.23 4.91
N ILE A 6 7.09 6.03 4.31
CA ILE A 6 8.38 5.37 4.06
C ILE A 6 8.62 5.07 2.57
N GLY A 7 7.59 5.13 1.73
CA GLY A 7 7.71 5.07 0.28
C GLY A 7 6.49 5.69 -0.38
N GLY A 8 6.69 6.40 -1.50
CA GLY A 8 5.58 6.99 -2.26
C GLY A 8 6.01 7.37 -3.67
N SER A 9 5.03 7.48 -4.57
CA SER A 9 5.29 7.82 -5.98
C SER A 9 5.60 9.30 -6.24
N GLY A 10 5.42 10.19 -5.25
CA GLY A 10 5.71 11.62 -5.35
C GLY A 10 4.86 12.33 -6.41
N CYS A 11 3.56 12.52 -6.17
CA CYS A 11 2.67 13.07 -7.20
C CYS A 11 2.58 14.59 -7.15
N GLY A 12 2.63 15.18 -8.33
CA GLY A 12 2.26 16.58 -8.55
C GLY A 12 0.76 16.86 -8.56
N ASN A 13 -0.14 15.89 -8.85
CA ASN A 13 -1.59 16.13 -9.01
C ASN A 13 -2.54 14.86 -8.96
N GLY A 14 -2.27 13.80 -8.18
CA GLY A 14 -3.19 12.63 -8.06
C GLY A 14 -3.00 11.79 -6.79
N PRO A 15 -3.89 10.82 -6.45
CA PRO A 15 -3.69 9.96 -5.28
C PRO A 15 -2.47 9.07 -5.51
N CYS A 16 -1.43 9.27 -4.71
CA CYS A 16 -0.18 8.54 -4.81
C CYS A 16 -0.27 7.23 -4.05
N PRO A 17 -0.04 6.08 -4.69
CA PRO A 17 0.26 4.88 -3.94
C PRO A 17 1.45 5.13 -3.00
N ALA A 18 1.34 4.61 -1.79
CA ALA A 18 2.24 4.94 -0.70
C ALA A 18 2.30 3.79 0.32
N VAL A 19 3.43 3.73 1.03
CA VAL A 19 3.65 2.80 2.12
C VAL A 19 3.96 3.62 3.38
N TYR A 20 3.24 3.31 4.44
CA TYR A 20 3.38 3.96 5.74
C TYR A 20 3.78 2.92 6.79
N GLU A 21 4.69 3.29 7.67
CA GLU A 21 4.98 2.54 8.89
C GLU A 21 4.10 3.06 10.03
N THR A 22 3.58 2.15 10.85
CA THR A 22 2.84 2.47 12.07
C THR A 22 3.73 2.38 13.31
N GLU A 23 3.24 2.88 14.44
CA GLU A 23 3.92 2.75 15.75
C GLU A 23 4.00 1.31 16.28
N ASN A 24 3.30 0.35 15.66
CA ASN A 24 3.24 -1.05 16.08
C ASN A 24 4.14 -1.96 15.23
N ASP A 25 5.13 -1.40 14.53
CA ASP A 25 6.00 -2.16 13.61
C ASP A 25 5.21 -2.90 12.50
N THR A 26 4.12 -2.28 12.05
CA THR A 26 3.30 -2.76 10.92
C THR A 26 3.25 -1.73 9.81
N LEU A 27 2.81 -2.17 8.62
CA LEU A 27 2.68 -1.31 7.45
C LEU A 27 1.23 -1.07 7.08
N VAL A 28 0.93 0.14 6.60
CA VAL A 28 -0.30 0.46 5.87
C VAL A 28 0.09 0.76 4.43
N ILE A 29 -0.58 0.07 3.49
CA ILE A 29 -0.30 0.18 2.05
C ILE A 29 -1.51 0.83 1.38
N GLN A 30 -1.25 1.94 0.69
CA GLN A 30 -2.21 2.60 -0.17
C GLN A 30 -1.93 2.24 -1.63
N GLY A 31 -2.95 1.76 -2.34
CA GLY A 31 -2.87 1.45 -3.77
C GLY A 31 -4.24 1.57 -4.44
N PHE A 32 -4.33 1.08 -5.67
CA PHE A 32 -5.57 1.00 -6.42
C PHE A 32 -6.35 -0.24 -6.02
N HIS A 33 -7.64 -0.11 -5.70
CA HIS A 33 -8.44 -1.25 -5.29
C HIS A 33 -8.47 -2.34 -6.36
N VAL A 34 -8.25 -3.58 -5.95
CA VAL A 34 -8.37 -4.77 -6.79
C VAL A 34 -9.63 -5.51 -6.40
N ASP A 35 -10.50 -5.77 -7.37
CA ASP A 35 -11.67 -6.64 -7.19
C ASP A 35 -11.19 -8.08 -6.93
N PRO A 36 -11.38 -8.63 -5.71
CA PRO A 36 -10.85 -9.94 -5.35
C PRO A 36 -11.44 -11.06 -6.21
N GLY A 37 -12.73 -10.93 -6.60
CA GLY A 37 -13.40 -11.95 -7.42
C GLY A 37 -12.86 -12.04 -8.84
N ARG A 38 -12.37 -10.92 -9.39
CA ARG A 38 -11.68 -10.90 -10.70
C ARG A 38 -10.23 -11.34 -10.62
N ALA A 39 -9.59 -11.14 -9.47
CA ALA A 39 -8.21 -11.54 -9.22
C ALA A 39 -8.10 -12.98 -8.67
N GLU A 40 -9.23 -13.69 -8.52
CA GLU A 40 -9.29 -15.03 -7.93
C GLU A 40 -8.68 -15.09 -6.52
N LEU A 41 -8.82 -14.00 -5.76
CA LEU A 41 -8.39 -13.88 -4.37
C LEU A 41 -9.57 -14.13 -3.43
N ASP A 42 -9.38 -15.02 -2.47
CA ASP A 42 -10.32 -15.22 -1.35
C ASP A 42 -9.85 -14.39 -0.15
N LEU A 43 -10.53 -13.26 0.09
CA LEU A 43 -10.19 -12.33 1.18
C LEU A 43 -11.18 -12.50 2.35
N PRO A 44 -10.68 -12.84 3.55
CA PRO A 44 -11.46 -12.80 4.78
C PRO A 44 -12.07 -11.42 5.07
N PRO A 45 -13.13 -11.36 5.91
CA PRO A 45 -13.70 -10.10 6.36
C PRO A 45 -12.65 -9.20 7.01
N GLY A 46 -12.54 -7.97 6.50
CA GLY A 46 -11.59 -6.97 7.01
C GLY A 46 -10.26 -6.90 6.26
N GLU A 47 -10.08 -7.69 5.19
CA GLU A 47 -8.94 -7.58 4.28
C GLU A 47 -9.32 -6.84 2.99
N ASP A 48 -8.36 -6.09 2.45
CA ASP A 48 -8.48 -5.37 1.18
C ASP A 48 -7.29 -5.72 0.28
N ALA A 49 -7.54 -5.93 -1.01
CA ALA A 49 -6.50 -6.05 -2.03
C ALA A 49 -6.29 -4.70 -2.74
N VAL A 50 -5.03 -4.27 -2.82
CA VAL A 50 -4.64 -3.08 -3.56
C VAL A 50 -3.45 -3.37 -4.47
N GLU A 51 -3.44 -2.76 -5.65
CA GLU A 51 -2.33 -2.77 -6.58
C GLU A 51 -1.48 -1.51 -6.37
N ILE A 52 -0.16 -1.70 -6.28
CA ILE A 52 0.82 -0.63 -6.09
C ILE A 52 2.02 -0.88 -7.03
N PRO A 53 2.60 0.16 -7.65
CA PRO A 53 3.85 -0.01 -8.39
C PRO A 53 4.96 -0.60 -7.52
N ARG A 54 5.55 -1.70 -8.00
CA ARG A 54 6.57 -2.48 -7.28
C ARG A 54 7.69 -1.61 -6.70
N TYR A 55 8.18 -0.63 -7.46
CA TYR A 55 9.29 0.22 -7.05
C TYR A 55 9.02 0.99 -5.74
N ILE A 56 7.76 1.26 -5.40
CA ILE A 56 7.40 1.98 -4.17
C ILE A 56 7.65 1.12 -2.93
N LEU A 57 7.32 -0.17 -3.00
CA LEU A 57 7.61 -1.14 -1.94
C LEU A 57 9.11 -1.41 -1.84
N GLU A 58 9.80 -1.52 -2.99
CA GLU A 58 11.26 -1.69 -3.02
C GLU A 58 11.97 -0.50 -2.39
N HIS A 59 11.56 0.75 -2.68
CA HIS A 59 12.12 1.93 -2.01
C HIS A 59 11.79 1.98 -0.51
N ALA A 60 10.60 1.53 -0.10
CA ALA A 60 10.21 1.50 1.31
C ALA A 60 11.01 0.49 2.13
N LEU A 61 11.35 -0.66 1.55
CA LEU A 61 11.99 -1.80 2.24
C LEU A 61 13.50 -1.92 1.98
N GLY A 62 13.99 -1.39 0.87
CA GLY A 62 15.35 -1.55 0.35
C GLY A 62 16.38 -0.62 0.99
N ARG A 63 16.51 -0.66 2.32
CA ARG A 63 17.65 -0.06 3.02
C ARG A 63 18.99 -0.45 2.39
#